data_AF-A0A6L8T4C2-F1
#
_entry.id   AF-A0A6L8T4C2-F1
#
_cell.length_a   1.000
_cell.length_b   1.000
_cell.length_c   1.000
_cell.angle_alpha   90.00
_cell.angle_beta   90.00
_cell.angle_gamma   90.00
#
_symmetry.space_group_name_H-M   'P 1'
#
loop_
_entity.id
_entity.type
_entity.pdbx_description
1 polymer ?
#
loop_
_entity_poly.entity_id
_entity_poly.type
_entity_poly.pdbx_seq_one_letter_code
_entity_poly.pdbx_strand_id
1 'polypeptide(L)'
;MILYKNVDICDLKSIMEKGILSLDACGNNNWDDGKRGENSTSVVYLFQPLTKENSFPEYGAALLEIDCSADRSEMPDFDVHKGKYEEYITEQVLPSQIRRIFIPKIFRPYIEAPTNLDICWCQMEADYYGDGGLEKCSSEILEQFARTAPFMSAKAFNFFRGMNKDRTMIDLYNIIYSFE
;
A
#
# COMPACT_ATOMS: atom_id res chain seq x y z
N MET A 1 -1.55 -9.95 -17.07
CA MET A 1 -2.48 -8.80 -16.89
C MET A 1 -1.82 -7.87 -15.90
N ILE A 2 -2.02 -6.56 -16.04
CA ILE A 2 -1.39 -5.59 -15.13
C ILE A 2 -2.27 -5.41 -13.90
N LEU A 3 -1.73 -5.79 -12.75
CA LEU A 3 -2.36 -5.70 -11.43
C LEU A 3 -1.43 -4.98 -10.47
N TYR A 4 -1.98 -4.58 -9.32
CA TYR A 4 -1.27 -3.83 -8.31
C TYR A 4 -1.35 -4.47 -6.94
N LYS A 5 -0.34 -4.19 -6.10
CA LYS A 5 -0.35 -4.56 -4.69
C LYS A 5 0.41 -3.54 -3.85
N ASN A 6 -0.22 -3.04 -2.81
CA ASN A 6 0.44 -2.31 -1.74
C ASN A 6 1.20 -3.29 -0.83
N VAL A 7 2.43 -2.94 -0.46
CA VAL A 7 3.30 -3.73 0.43
C VAL A 7 4.06 -2.82 1.40
N ASP A 8 4.50 -3.37 2.52
CA ASP A 8 5.40 -2.68 3.44
C ASP A 8 6.74 -2.41 2.74
N ILE A 9 7.28 -1.20 2.91
CA ILE A 9 8.61 -0.82 2.42
C ILE A 9 9.68 -1.74 3.02
N CYS A 10 9.50 -2.19 4.27
CA CYS A 10 10.42 -3.09 4.96
C CYS A 10 10.51 -4.47 4.29
N ASP A 11 9.46 -4.90 3.60
CA ASP A 11 9.38 -6.22 2.95
C ASP A 11 9.97 -6.24 1.53
N LEU A 12 10.26 -5.07 0.95
CA LEU A 12 10.71 -4.95 -0.45
C LEU A 12 11.92 -5.81 -0.76
N LYS A 13 12.91 -5.89 0.13
CA LYS A 13 14.09 -6.75 -0.11
C LYS A 13 13.70 -8.22 -0.24
N SER A 14 12.90 -8.74 0.70
CA SER A 14 12.48 -10.14 0.68
C SER A 14 11.57 -10.43 -0.52
N ILE A 15 10.68 -9.50 -0.87
CA ILE A 15 9.79 -9.61 -2.03
C ILE A 15 10.59 -9.69 -3.33
N MET A 16 11.65 -8.90 -3.46
CA MET A 16 12.47 -8.90 -4.67
C MET A 16 13.37 -10.14 -4.80
N GLU A 17 13.64 -10.84 -3.69
CA GLU A 17 14.37 -12.11 -3.70
C GLU A 17 13.43 -13.32 -3.90
N LYS A 18 12.26 -13.33 -3.26
CA LYS A 18 11.40 -14.52 -3.14
C LYS A 18 10.08 -14.41 -3.89
N GLY A 19 9.70 -13.20 -4.27
CA GLY A 19 8.36 -12.89 -4.76
C GLY A 19 7.40 -12.56 -3.62
N ILE A 20 6.12 -12.43 -3.97
CA ILE A 20 5.03 -12.24 -3.03
C ILE A 20 4.43 -13.61 -2.78
N LEU A 21 4.46 -14.03 -1.52
CA LEU A 21 3.95 -15.30 -1.06
C LEU A 21 2.63 -15.08 -0.31
N SER A 22 1.79 -16.12 -0.30
CA SER A 22 0.61 -16.15 0.55
C SER A 22 1.00 -16.11 2.04
N LEU A 23 0.03 -15.80 2.90
CA LEU A 23 0.26 -15.73 4.33
C LEU A 23 0.63 -17.09 4.92
N ASP A 24 0.02 -18.17 4.41
CA ASP A 24 0.38 -19.54 4.79
C ASP A 24 1.84 -19.87 4.45
N ALA A 25 2.33 -19.38 3.31
CA ALA A 25 3.67 -19.68 2.83
C ALA A 25 4.76 -18.84 3.49
N CYS A 26 4.49 -17.57 3.82
CA CYS A 26 5.49 -16.70 4.45
C CYS A 26 5.40 -16.63 5.98
N GLY A 27 4.26 -16.97 6.58
CA GLY A 27 4.00 -16.81 8.01
C GLY A 27 3.92 -15.35 8.48
N ASN A 28 3.93 -14.37 7.56
CA ASN A 28 3.89 -12.94 7.86
C ASN A 28 2.46 -12.49 8.22
N ASN A 29 1.94 -12.95 9.36
CA ASN A 29 0.58 -12.61 9.80
C ASN A 29 0.56 -11.37 10.71
N ASN A 30 0.69 -10.17 10.13
CA ASN A 30 0.62 -8.91 10.89
C ASN A 30 -0.82 -8.50 11.29
N TRP A 31 -1.81 -9.38 11.15
CA TRP A 31 -3.24 -9.10 11.37
C TRP A 31 -3.81 -9.75 12.65
N ASP A 32 -2.95 -10.13 13.61
CA ASP A 32 -3.25 -10.99 14.77
C ASP A 32 -4.23 -10.43 15.83
N ASP A 33 -4.81 -9.24 15.64
CA ASP A 33 -5.77 -8.62 16.57
C ASP A 33 -7.25 -8.93 16.23
N GLY A 34 -7.54 -9.94 15.39
CA GLY A 34 -8.92 -10.27 14.98
C GLY A 34 -9.57 -9.23 14.06
N LYS A 35 -8.77 -8.34 13.45
CA LYS A 35 -9.21 -7.30 12.50
C LYS A 35 -9.26 -7.76 11.05
N ARG A 36 -8.85 -9.01 10.79
CA ARG A 36 -8.86 -9.61 9.46
C ARG A 36 -10.26 -10.08 9.10
N GLY A 37 -10.73 -9.74 7.90
CA GLY A 37 -11.92 -10.37 7.31
C GLY A 37 -11.72 -11.86 7.06
N GLU A 38 -12.81 -12.57 6.76
CA GLU A 38 -12.83 -14.03 6.52
C GLU A 38 -12.31 -14.39 5.10
N ASN A 39 -11.10 -13.92 4.78
CA ASN A 39 -10.45 -14.11 3.49
C ASN A 39 -9.38 -15.20 3.58
N SER A 40 -9.24 -16.01 2.53
CA SER A 40 -8.24 -17.10 2.45
C SER A 40 -6.82 -16.60 2.76
N THR A 41 -6.06 -17.37 3.54
CA THR A 41 -4.63 -17.14 3.84
C THR A 41 -3.68 -17.81 2.85
N SER A 42 -4.20 -18.66 1.96
CA SER A 42 -3.41 -19.49 1.06
C SER A 42 -3.10 -18.84 -0.30
N VAL A 43 -3.62 -17.63 -0.54
CA VAL A 43 -3.46 -16.89 -1.81
C VAL A 43 -2.87 -15.50 -1.60
N VAL A 44 -2.36 -14.93 -2.69
CA VAL A 44 -1.95 -13.53 -2.80
C VAL A 44 -3.08 -12.73 -3.43
N TYR A 45 -3.56 -11.72 -2.70
CA TYR A 45 -4.51 -10.74 -3.21
C TYR A 45 -3.80 -9.61 -3.96
N LEU A 46 -4.33 -9.30 -5.13
CA LEU A 46 -3.94 -8.23 -6.04
C LEU A 46 -5.17 -7.41 -6.38
N PHE A 47 -4.99 -6.19 -6.89
CA PHE A 47 -6.11 -5.36 -7.28
C PHE A 47 -5.90 -4.65 -8.62
N GLN A 48 -7.01 -4.31 -9.26
CA GLN A 48 -7.05 -3.40 -10.39
C GLN A 48 -7.92 -2.18 -10.04
N PRO A 49 -7.36 -0.96 -9.93
CA PRO A 49 -8.13 0.24 -9.63
C PRO A 49 -9.26 0.47 -10.64
N LEU A 50 -10.44 0.83 -10.14
CA LEU A 50 -11.59 1.26 -10.95
C LEU A 50 -11.77 2.79 -10.94
N THR A 51 -11.05 3.46 -10.05
CA THR A 51 -11.10 4.92 -9.86
C THR A 51 -9.70 5.51 -9.96
N LYS A 52 -9.55 6.81 -9.67
CA LYS A 52 -8.23 7.45 -9.58
C LYS A 52 -7.45 7.01 -8.33
N GLU A 53 -8.13 6.60 -7.27
CA GLU A 53 -7.50 6.03 -6.08
C GLU A 53 -6.85 4.70 -6.46
N ASN A 54 -5.54 4.59 -6.26
CA ASN A 54 -4.74 3.46 -6.74
C ASN A 54 -3.76 2.91 -5.70
N SER A 55 -3.85 3.39 -4.47
CA SER A 55 -3.01 2.97 -3.35
C SER A 55 -3.86 2.95 -2.09
N PHE A 56 -3.81 1.84 -1.35
CA PHE A 56 -4.70 1.58 -0.22
C PHE A 56 -3.88 1.48 1.08
N PRO A 57 -4.05 2.45 2.00
CA PRO A 57 -3.23 2.60 3.20
C PRO A 57 -3.10 1.38 4.11
N GLU A 58 -4.11 0.53 4.10
CA GLU A 58 -4.25 -0.64 4.95
C GLU A 58 -3.26 -1.74 4.59
N TYR A 59 -2.68 -1.69 3.39
CA TYR A 59 -1.93 -2.79 2.80
C TYR A 59 -0.43 -2.48 2.61
N GLY A 60 -0.01 -1.21 2.69
CA GLY A 60 1.39 -0.83 2.55
C GLY A 60 1.63 0.51 1.86
N ALA A 61 2.80 1.12 2.11
CA ALA A 61 3.17 2.41 1.51
C ALA A 61 3.86 2.29 0.15
N ALA A 62 4.46 1.15 -0.19
CA ALA A 62 5.01 0.88 -1.52
C ALA A 62 3.95 0.23 -2.40
N LEU A 63 3.84 0.66 -3.66
CA LEU A 63 2.91 0.09 -4.63
C LEU A 63 3.68 -0.66 -5.70
N LEU A 64 3.39 -1.95 -5.85
CA LEU A 64 3.97 -2.80 -6.88
C LEU A 64 3.06 -2.86 -8.10
N GLU A 65 3.65 -2.73 -9.29
CA GLU A 65 3.00 -3.12 -10.55
C GLU A 65 3.45 -4.51 -10.95
N ILE A 66 2.48 -5.38 -11.24
CA ILE A 66 2.69 -6.81 -11.41
C ILE A 66 2.05 -7.23 -12.73
N ASP A 67 2.82 -7.93 -13.57
CA ASP A 67 2.30 -8.60 -14.76
C ASP A 67 2.24 -10.11 -14.53
N CYS A 68 1.06 -10.61 -14.19
CA CYS A 68 0.83 -12.03 -13.92
C CYS A 68 -0.52 -12.50 -14.45
N SER A 69 -0.76 -13.82 -14.39
CA SER A 69 -2.10 -14.40 -14.47
C SER A 69 -2.68 -14.48 -13.07
N ALA A 70 -3.96 -14.16 -12.93
CA ALA A 70 -4.69 -14.24 -11.67
C ALA A 70 -6.18 -14.46 -11.96
N ASP A 71 -6.89 -15.06 -11.01
CA ASP A 71 -8.33 -15.28 -11.08
C ASP A 71 -9.06 -14.14 -10.36
N ARG A 72 -10.18 -13.70 -10.92
CA ARG A 72 -11.00 -12.66 -10.29
C ARG A 72 -11.64 -13.20 -9.00
N SER A 73 -11.59 -12.41 -7.94
CA SER A 73 -12.23 -12.68 -6.66
C SER A 73 -13.38 -11.68 -6.44
N GLU A 74 -14.50 -12.14 -5.90
CA GLU A 74 -15.65 -11.28 -5.64
C GLU A 74 -15.60 -10.68 -4.23
N MET A 75 -15.52 -9.36 -4.16
CA MET A 75 -15.66 -8.64 -2.88
C MET A 75 -17.13 -8.64 -2.41
N PRO A 76 -17.38 -8.90 -1.11
CA PRO A 76 -18.72 -8.80 -0.52
C PRO A 76 -19.36 -7.43 -0.73
N ASP A 77 -20.69 -7.37 -0.77
CA ASP A 77 -21.44 -6.11 -0.96
C ASP A 77 -21.18 -5.04 0.11
N PHE A 78 -20.81 -5.47 1.31
CA PHE A 78 -20.54 -4.61 2.47
C PHE A 78 -19.06 -4.21 2.61
N ASP A 79 -18.19 -4.63 1.69
CA ASP A 79 -16.77 -4.26 1.73
C ASP A 79 -16.59 -2.75 1.47
N VAL A 80 -15.77 -2.09 2.30
CA VAL A 80 -15.54 -0.64 2.24
C VAL A 80 -14.82 -0.21 0.95
N HIS A 81 -14.12 -1.13 0.30
CA HIS A 81 -13.43 -0.91 -0.96
C HIS A 81 -14.23 -1.33 -2.19
N LYS A 82 -15.48 -1.82 -2.01
CA LYS A 82 -16.33 -2.19 -3.15
C LYS A 82 -16.55 -1.00 -4.08
N GLY A 83 -16.30 -1.24 -5.38
CA GLY A 83 -16.38 -0.21 -6.42
C GLY A 83 -15.14 0.68 -6.54
N LYS A 84 -14.16 0.56 -5.63
CA LYS A 84 -12.87 1.26 -5.75
C LYS A 84 -11.87 0.51 -6.63
N TYR A 85 -11.87 -0.82 -6.56
CA TYR A 85 -11.03 -1.71 -7.37
C TYR A 85 -11.74 -3.04 -7.66
N GLU A 86 -11.17 -3.85 -8.55
CA GLU A 86 -11.48 -5.27 -8.71
C GLU A 86 -10.42 -6.13 -8.03
N GLU A 87 -10.83 -7.15 -7.28
CA GLU A 87 -9.92 -8.04 -6.56
C GLU A 87 -9.55 -9.25 -7.43
N TYR A 88 -8.28 -9.64 -7.36
CA TYR A 88 -7.73 -10.81 -8.05
C TYR A 88 -6.89 -11.64 -7.08
N ILE A 89 -6.88 -12.95 -7.26
CA ILE A 89 -6.11 -13.90 -6.46
C ILE A 89 -5.17 -14.73 -7.33
N THR A 90 -4.00 -15.04 -6.79
CA THR A 90 -3.02 -15.97 -7.38
C THR A 90 -2.30 -16.72 -6.26
N GLU A 91 -1.71 -17.88 -6.55
CA GLU A 91 -0.95 -18.65 -5.55
C GLU A 91 0.28 -17.88 -5.05
N GLN A 92 0.99 -17.22 -5.97
CA GLN A 92 2.18 -16.42 -5.70
C GLN A 92 2.46 -15.43 -6.83
N VAL A 93 3.28 -14.43 -6.55
CA VAL A 93 3.87 -13.53 -7.56
C VAL A 93 5.37 -13.74 -7.58
N LEU A 94 5.94 -14.13 -8.71
CA LEU A 94 7.37 -14.31 -8.88
C LEU A 94 8.09 -12.95 -8.95
N PRO A 95 9.37 -12.85 -8.52
CA PRO A 95 10.15 -11.63 -8.69
C PRO A 95 10.16 -11.09 -10.13
N SER A 96 10.20 -11.99 -11.12
CA SER A 96 10.21 -11.64 -12.55
C SER A 96 8.90 -10.99 -13.06
N GLN A 97 7.80 -11.17 -12.33
CA GLN A 97 6.48 -10.61 -12.63
C GLN A 97 6.32 -9.19 -12.06
N ILE A 98 7.17 -8.78 -11.12
CA ILE A 98 7.18 -7.41 -10.58
C ILE A 98 7.85 -6.51 -11.61
N ARG A 99 7.10 -5.57 -12.17
CA ARG A 99 7.54 -4.66 -13.24
C ARG A 99 8.17 -3.40 -12.67
N ARG A 100 7.48 -2.78 -11.71
CA ARG A 100 7.85 -1.48 -11.14
C ARG A 100 7.49 -1.42 -9.66
N ILE A 101 8.28 -0.64 -8.91
CA ILE A 101 8.06 -0.32 -7.50
C ILE A 101 7.84 1.18 -7.41
N PHE A 102 6.65 1.62 -7.04
CA PHE A 102 6.32 3.03 -6.84
C PHE A 102 6.40 3.39 -5.36
N ILE A 103 7.16 4.44 -5.07
CA ILE A 103 7.22 5.05 -3.74
C ILE A 103 7.14 6.57 -3.91
N PRO A 104 6.27 7.27 -3.15
CA PRO A 104 6.21 8.73 -3.18
C PRO A 104 7.57 9.39 -2.92
N LYS A 105 7.93 10.36 -3.77
CA LYS A 105 9.15 11.19 -3.64
C LYS A 105 9.27 11.79 -2.24
N ILE A 106 8.14 12.15 -1.62
CA ILE A 106 8.09 12.78 -0.30
C ILE A 106 8.58 11.85 0.83
N PHE A 107 8.56 10.53 0.64
CA PHE A 107 9.01 9.55 1.64
C PHE A 107 10.52 9.35 1.62
N ARG A 108 11.18 9.69 0.51
CA ARG A 108 12.60 9.41 0.26
C ARG A 108 13.55 9.84 1.39
N PRO A 109 13.37 10.99 2.07
CA PRO A 109 14.25 11.38 3.17
C PRO A 109 14.06 10.55 4.45
N TYR A 110 12.98 9.78 4.57
CA TYR A 110 12.51 9.14 5.80
C TYR A 110 12.53 7.61 5.75
N ILE A 111 13.00 7.03 4.65
CA ILE A 111 13.05 5.57 4.46
C ILE A 111 14.44 5.11 4.06
N GLU A 112 14.76 3.88 4.45
CA GLU A 112 15.96 3.18 4.00
C GLU A 112 15.59 2.22 2.87
N ALA A 113 15.44 2.78 1.66
CA ALA A 113 15.20 1.98 0.48
C ALA A 113 16.43 1.12 0.13
N PRO A 114 16.28 -0.17 -0.20
CA PRO A 114 17.41 -1.00 -0.62
C PRO A 114 18.08 -0.42 -1.87
N THR A 115 19.40 -0.26 -1.85
CA THR A 115 20.18 0.45 -2.89
C THR A 115 20.13 -0.19 -4.28
N ASN A 116 19.74 -1.46 -4.36
CA ASN A 116 19.75 -2.25 -5.60
C ASN A 116 18.37 -2.37 -6.24
N LEU A 117 17.36 -1.67 -5.71
CA LEU A 117 16.01 -1.66 -6.27
C LEU A 117 15.81 -0.42 -7.13
N ASP A 118 15.33 -0.65 -8.34
CA ASP A 118 14.90 0.42 -9.23
C ASP A 118 13.52 0.92 -8.79
N ILE A 119 13.53 1.96 -7.95
CA ILE A 119 12.32 2.59 -7.42
C ILE A 119 11.89 3.71 -8.35
N CYS A 120 10.67 3.60 -8.84
CA CYS A 120 9.96 4.66 -9.55
C CYS A 120 9.43 5.67 -8.52
N TRP A 121 10.25 6.68 -8.23
CA TRP A 121 9.84 7.76 -7.32
C TRP A 121 8.70 8.57 -7.96
N CYS A 122 7.51 8.53 -7.36
CA CYS A 122 6.27 9.11 -7.91
C CYS A 122 5.78 10.32 -7.13
N GLN A 123 4.86 11.11 -7.71
CA GLN A 123 4.10 12.09 -6.94
C GLN A 123 2.95 11.40 -6.19
N MET A 124 2.46 12.04 -5.14
CA MET A 124 1.35 11.57 -4.32
C MET A 124 0.36 12.69 -4.05
N GLU A 125 -0.92 12.38 -4.21
CA GLU A 125 -2.03 13.18 -3.70
C GLU A 125 -2.80 12.36 -2.66
N ALA A 126 -3.42 13.05 -1.71
CA ALA A 126 -4.25 12.46 -0.69
C ALA A 126 -5.24 13.49 -0.14
N ASP A 127 -6.24 12.98 0.57
CA ASP A 127 -7.14 13.74 1.40
C ASP A 127 -6.86 13.48 2.89
N TYR A 128 -7.27 14.39 3.76
CA TYR A 128 -7.24 14.22 5.21
C TYR A 128 -8.52 14.78 5.83
N TYR A 129 -8.85 14.36 7.06
CA TYR A 129 -9.95 14.97 7.81
C TYR A 129 -9.47 16.23 8.53
N GLY A 130 -9.90 17.39 8.02
CA GLY A 130 -9.76 18.70 8.65
C GLY A 130 -11.03 19.14 9.38
N ASP A 131 -11.06 20.41 9.79
CA ASP A 131 -12.20 21.00 10.51
C ASP A 131 -13.48 21.03 9.65
N GLY A 132 -13.34 21.11 8.32
CA GLY A 132 -14.44 21.11 7.36
C GLY A 132 -14.89 19.74 6.88
N GLY A 133 -14.29 18.66 7.40
CA GLY A 133 -14.49 17.30 6.90
C GLY A 133 -13.33 16.85 6.01
N LEU A 134 -13.63 16.09 4.96
CA LEU A 134 -12.60 15.54 4.07
C LEU A 134 -12.07 16.62 3.11
N GLU A 135 -10.79 16.92 3.20
CA GLU A 135 -10.12 18.01 2.48
C GLU A 135 -8.87 17.51 1.75
N LYS A 136 -8.52 18.16 0.64
CA LYS A 136 -7.28 17.85 -0.11
C LYS A 136 -6.05 18.25 0.72
N CYS A 137 -5.06 17.37 0.81
CA CYS A 137 -3.80 17.73 1.46
C CYS A 137 -3.04 18.77 0.66
N SER A 138 -2.53 19.80 1.35
CA SER A 138 -1.49 20.66 0.79
C SER A 138 -0.12 19.96 0.83
N SER A 139 0.87 20.51 0.13
CA SER A 139 2.25 20.01 0.18
C SER A 139 2.80 20.03 1.62
N GLU A 140 2.47 21.05 2.42
CA GLU A 140 2.93 21.14 3.81
C GLU A 140 2.35 20.01 4.69
N ILE A 141 1.10 19.62 4.46
CA ILE A 141 0.44 18.53 5.19
C ILE A 141 1.08 17.19 4.81
N LEU A 142 1.31 16.96 3.52
CA LEU A 142 1.97 15.76 3.03
C LEU A 142 3.40 15.63 3.57
N GLU A 143 4.17 16.73 3.60
CA GLU A 143 5.51 16.76 4.19
C GLU A 143 5.49 16.49 5.71
N GLN A 144 4.56 17.10 6.44
CA GLN A 144 4.38 16.87 7.88
C GLN A 144 4.05 15.39 8.17
N PHE A 145 3.13 14.82 7.38
CA PHE A 145 2.80 13.41 7.43
C PHE A 145 4.05 12.56 7.18
N ALA A 146 4.75 12.76 6.05
CA ALA A 146 5.89 11.94 5.65
C ALA A 146 7.01 11.95 6.69
N ARG A 147 7.24 13.09 7.35
CA ARG A 147 8.25 13.22 8.41
C ARG A 147 7.94 12.40 9.66
N THR A 148 6.67 12.13 9.93
CA THR A 148 6.20 11.54 11.19
C THR A 148 5.62 10.14 11.04
N ALA A 149 5.33 9.73 9.80
CA ALA A 149 4.85 8.40 9.49
C ALA A 149 5.92 7.34 9.80
N PRO A 150 5.56 6.24 10.49
CA PRO A 150 6.50 5.21 10.92
C PRO A 150 6.80 4.20 9.80
N PHE A 151 7.26 4.67 8.62
CA PHE A 151 7.48 3.84 7.43
C PHE A 151 8.45 2.67 7.65
N MET A 152 9.39 2.81 8.59
CA MET A 152 10.40 1.79 8.91
C MET A 152 9.99 0.91 10.09
N SER A 153 8.68 0.67 10.27
CA SER A 153 8.14 -0.16 11.34
C SER A 153 6.96 -1.01 10.86
N ALA A 154 7.21 -2.30 10.66
CA ALA A 154 6.19 -3.31 10.33
C ALA A 154 5.10 -3.50 11.42
N LYS A 155 5.27 -2.90 12.61
CA LYS A 155 4.29 -2.94 13.71
C LYS A 155 3.34 -1.74 13.73
N ALA A 156 3.47 -0.82 12.77
CA ALA A 156 2.62 0.36 12.72
C ALA A 156 1.17 -0.04 12.36
N PHE A 157 0.20 0.56 13.06
CA PHE A 157 -1.23 0.23 12.90
C PHE A 157 -1.80 0.67 11.53
N ASN A 158 -1.19 1.68 10.89
CA ASN A 158 -1.59 2.18 9.57
C ASN A 158 -0.34 2.79 8.89
N PHE A 159 -0.08 2.41 7.65
CA PHE A 159 1.06 2.92 6.88
C PHE A 159 0.94 4.41 6.55
N PHE A 160 -0.29 4.95 6.53
CA PHE A 160 -0.55 6.36 6.26
C PHE A 160 -1.10 7.10 7.47
N ARG A 161 -0.53 6.79 8.64
CA ARG A 161 -0.75 7.53 9.87
C ARG A 161 0.51 8.28 10.31
N GLY A 162 0.44 9.60 10.33
CA GLY A 162 1.45 10.50 10.87
C GLY A 162 0.93 11.29 12.07
N MET A 163 1.66 12.35 12.43
CA MET A 163 1.31 13.26 13.51
C MET A 163 1.49 14.71 13.07
N ASN A 164 0.57 15.57 13.49
CA ASN A 164 0.70 17.02 13.44
C ASN A 164 1.79 17.50 14.42
N LYS A 165 2.15 18.78 14.35
CA LYS A 165 3.13 19.40 15.26
C LYS A 165 2.69 19.35 16.73
N ASP A 166 1.38 19.42 16.98
CA ASP A 166 0.76 19.31 18.30
C ASP A 166 0.54 17.85 18.75
N ARG A 167 1.01 16.88 17.97
CA ARG A 167 0.88 15.42 18.18
C ARG A 167 -0.52 14.86 18.00
N THR A 168 -1.46 15.62 17.45
CA THR A 168 -2.70 15.04 16.94
C THR A 168 -2.41 14.14 15.74
N MET A 169 -3.21 13.09 15.54
CA MET A 169 -2.99 12.14 14.44
C MET A 169 -3.41 12.74 13.11
N ILE A 170 -2.65 12.42 12.05
CA ILE A 170 -3.02 12.69 10.66
C ILE A 170 -3.15 11.33 9.97
N ASP A 171 -4.35 10.99 9.53
CA ASP A 171 -4.59 9.87 8.63
C ASP A 171 -4.84 10.40 7.22
N LEU A 172 -4.23 9.78 6.23
CA LEU A 172 -4.45 10.10 4.83
C LEU A 172 -5.43 9.12 4.17
N TYR A 173 -6.23 9.64 3.23
CA TYR A 173 -7.31 8.93 2.54
C TYR A 173 -7.27 9.23 1.03
N ASN A 174 -7.96 8.41 0.23
CA ASN A 174 -8.09 8.58 -1.22
C ASN A 174 -6.74 8.79 -1.92
N ILE A 175 -5.78 7.90 -1.65
CA ILE A 175 -4.40 8.06 -2.07
C ILE A 175 -4.25 7.81 -3.57
N ILE A 176 -3.55 8.73 -4.24
CA ILE A 176 -3.27 8.66 -5.68
C ILE A 176 -1.77 8.77 -5.89
N TYR A 177 -1.17 7.76 -6.50
CA TYR A 177 0.21 7.76 -6.98
C TYR A 177 0.23 8.08 -8.47
N SER A 178 1.04 9.06 -8.88
CA SER A 178 1.16 9.46 -10.29
C SER A 178 2.39 8.81 -10.94
N PHE A 179 2.15 7.90 -11.88
CA PHE A 179 3.18 7.15 -12.62
C PHE A 179 3.68 7.99 -13.81
N GLU A 180 4.58 8.94 -13.56
CA GLU A 180 5.29 9.65 -14.65
C GLU A 180 6.17 8.70 -15.46
#